data_AF-A0A5J5GGI4-F1
#
_entry.id   AF-A0A5J5GGI4-F1
#
_cell.length_a   1.000
_cell.length_b   1.000
_cell.length_c   1.000
_cell.angle_alpha   90.00
_cell.angle_beta   90.00
_cell.angle_gamma   90.00
#
_symmetry.space_group_name_H-M   'P 1'
#
loop_
_entity.id
_entity.type
_entity.pdbx_description
1 polymer ?
#
loop_
_entity_poly.entity_id
_entity_poly.type
_entity_poly.pdbx_seq_one_letter_code
_entity_poly.pdbx_strand_id
1 'polypeptide(L)'
;MGYMTTITVLNDEFSQIKANPKEFVDKICEGMRGYRRSLNSIEISNVNSFGIGNHCNNVIVAKSNHADDPRMFITYQNSMDIIGWGNDSKHLEYRKRLLKIAKKMIEYEEQQIKKLEGQS
;
A
#
# COMPACT_ATOMS: atom_id res chain seq x y z
N MET A 1 -22.21 -9.83 2.64
CA MET A 1 -20.91 -9.74 1.94
C MET A 1 -19.90 -9.09 2.87
N GLY A 2 -18.62 -9.47 2.76
CA GLY A 2 -17.56 -9.02 3.67
C GLY A 2 -16.77 -7.81 3.17
N TYR A 3 -15.94 -7.26 4.05
CA TYR A 3 -14.97 -6.22 3.71
C TYR A 3 -13.57 -6.83 3.58
N MET A 4 -12.76 -6.28 2.68
CA MET A 4 -11.39 -6.69 2.46
C MET A 4 -10.44 -5.54 2.80
N THR A 5 -9.37 -5.86 3.53
CA THR A 5 -8.26 -4.95 3.84
C THR A 5 -6.95 -5.62 3.47
N THR A 6 -6.07 -4.87 2.83
CA THR A 6 -4.70 -5.28 2.52
C THR A 6 -3.75 -4.72 3.57
N ILE A 7 -2.82 -5.56 4.05
CA ILE A 7 -1.80 -5.19 5.02
C ILE A 7 -0.44 -5.54 4.44
N THR A 8 0.47 -4.57 4.41
CA THR A 8 1.88 -4.78 4.10
C THR A 8 2.68 -4.75 5.39
N VAL A 9 3.51 -5.75 5.61
CA VAL A 9 4.35 -5.87 6.81
C VAL A 9 5.80 -6.09 6.39
N LEU A 10 6.71 -5.32 6.99
CA LEU A 10 8.14 -5.55 6.79
C LEU A 10 8.57 -6.80 7.59
N ASN A 11 9.04 -7.81 6.87
CA ASN A 11 9.43 -9.11 7.42
C ASN A 11 10.58 -9.00 8.43
N ASP A 12 11.52 -8.08 8.21
CA ASP A 12 12.67 -7.85 9.09
C ASP A 12 12.24 -7.35 10.48
N GLU A 13 11.00 -6.86 10.60
CA GLU A 13 10.44 -6.26 11.81
C GLU A 13 9.45 -7.16 12.55
N PHE A 14 9.37 -8.44 12.19
CA PHE A 14 8.47 -9.40 12.83
C PHE A 14 8.78 -9.60 14.33
N SER A 15 10.02 -9.38 14.75
CA SER A 15 10.42 -9.40 16.16
C SER A 15 9.65 -8.36 16.98
N GLN A 16 9.47 -7.15 16.44
CA GLN A 16 8.74 -6.06 17.08
C GLN A 16 7.24 -6.35 17.14
N ILE A 17 6.69 -6.95 16.09
CA ILE A 17 5.28 -7.36 16.04
C ILE A 17 5.01 -8.45 17.08
N LYS A 18 5.92 -9.41 17.22
CA LYS A 18 5.84 -10.45 18.24
C LYS A 18 5.93 -9.88 19.66
N ALA A 19 6.73 -8.83 19.86
CA ALA A 19 6.83 -8.14 21.15
C ALA A 19 5.61 -7.25 21.44
N ASN A 20 4.95 -6.70 20.41
CA ASN A 20 3.85 -5.72 20.55
C ASN A 20 2.57 -6.16 19.79
N PRO A 21 2.01 -7.36 20.06
CA PRO A 21 0.92 -7.92 19.25
C PRO A 21 -0.39 -7.13 19.37
N LYS A 22 -0.66 -6.54 20.55
CA LYS A 22 -1.86 -5.72 20.75
C LYS A 22 -1.81 -4.43 19.95
N GLU A 23 -0.67 -3.75 19.96
CA GLU A 23 -0.47 -2.53 19.17
C GLU A 23 -0.65 -2.83 17.67
N PHE A 24 -0.10 -3.95 17.19
CA PHE A 24 -0.27 -4.39 15.82
C PHE A 24 -1.74 -4.53 15.42
N VAL A 25 -2.55 -5.22 16.23
CA VAL A 25 -3.99 -5.37 15.98
C VAL A 25 -4.71 -4.03 16.02
N ASP A 26 -4.43 -3.18 17.01
CA ASP A 26 -5.05 -1.86 17.15
C ASP A 26 -4.77 -0.97 15.93
N LYS A 27 -3.54 -0.99 15.41
CA LYS A 27 -3.15 -0.25 14.20
C LYS A 27 -3.80 -0.79 12.93
N ILE A 28 -3.99 -2.10 12.81
CA ILE A 28 -4.79 -2.68 11.73
C ILE A 28 -6.23 -2.20 11.81
N CYS A 29 -6.82 -2.21 13.02
CA CYS A 29 -8.18 -1.72 13.24
C CYS A 29 -8.35 -0.23 12.89
N GLU A 30 -7.35 0.58 13.19
CA GLU A 30 -7.29 1.99 12.83
C GLU A 30 -7.20 2.17 11.31
N GLY A 31 -6.25 1.49 10.68
CA GLY A 31 -5.97 1.58 9.25
C GLY A 31 -7.12 1.08 8.37
N MET A 32 -7.79 -0.01 8.75
CA MET A 32 -8.94 -0.53 7.99
C MET A 32 -10.12 0.46 7.97
N ARG A 33 -10.24 1.33 8.98
CA ARG A 33 -11.25 2.40 8.98
C ARG A 33 -10.82 3.62 8.16
N GLY A 34 -9.58 3.64 7.69
CA GLY A 34 -8.98 4.76 6.95
C GLY A 34 -8.52 5.90 7.86
N TYR A 35 -8.35 5.64 9.16
CA TYR A 35 -7.91 6.66 10.12
C TYR A 35 -6.42 6.49 10.43
N ARG A 36 -5.75 7.63 10.64
CA ARG A 36 -4.44 7.70 11.27
C ARG A 36 -4.42 8.84 12.28
N ARG A 37 -4.21 8.50 13.55
CA ARG A 37 -4.06 9.45 14.64
C ARG A 37 -2.63 9.99 14.65
N SER A 38 -2.50 11.29 14.43
CA SER A 38 -1.30 12.07 14.70
C SER A 38 -1.52 12.87 15.99
N LEU A 39 -0.45 13.38 16.59
CA LEU A 39 -0.42 14.02 17.92
C LEU A 39 -1.58 14.98 18.20
N ASN A 40 -2.06 15.70 17.18
CA ASN A 40 -3.17 16.67 17.30
C ASN A 40 -4.23 16.57 16.18
N SER A 41 -4.25 15.48 15.40
CA SER A 41 -5.18 15.37 14.26
C SER A 41 -5.52 13.92 13.92
N ILE A 42 -6.71 13.73 13.34
CA ILE A 42 -7.07 12.48 12.67
C ILE A 42 -6.94 12.74 11.17
N GLU A 43 -5.98 12.06 10.54
CA GLU A 43 -5.85 12.03 9.09
C GLU A 43 -6.76 10.93 8.53
N ILE A 44 -7.49 11.27 7.47
CA ILE A 44 -8.29 10.30 6.72
C ILE A 44 -7.54 10.00 5.43
N SER A 45 -7.13 8.75 5.26
CA SER A 45 -6.43 8.28 4.06
C SER A 45 -6.88 6.87 3.70
N ASN A 46 -6.81 6.57 2.40
CA ASN A 46 -7.06 5.23 1.88
C ASN A 46 -5.93 4.26 2.21
N VAL A 47 -4.72 4.76 2.49
CA VAL A 47 -3.56 3.98 2.90
C VAL A 47 -2.88 4.69 4.07
N ASN A 48 -2.65 3.98 5.17
CA ASN A 48 -2.03 4.51 6.37
C ASN A 48 -0.79 3.70 6.75
N SER A 49 0.30 4.37 7.13
CA SER A 49 1.52 3.75 7.64
C SER A 49 1.63 3.92 9.16
N PHE A 50 2.00 2.83 9.83
CA PHE A 50 2.11 2.74 11.28
C PHE A 50 3.46 2.18 11.68
N GLY A 51 4.01 2.73 12.74
CA GLY A 51 5.09 2.12 13.51
C GLY A 51 4.52 1.21 14.58
N ILE A 52 5.10 0.03 14.75
CA ILE A 52 4.86 -0.91 15.84
C ILE A 52 6.13 -1.01 16.67
N GLY A 53 6.02 -0.85 17.99
CA GLY A 53 7.18 -0.73 18.87
C GLY A 53 7.98 0.54 18.55
N ASN A 54 9.31 0.42 18.44
CA ASN A 54 10.20 1.57 18.22
C ASN A 54 10.62 1.77 16.75
N HIS A 55 9.81 1.32 15.80
CA HIS A 55 10.14 1.39 14.37
C HIS A 55 9.23 2.34 13.60
N CYS A 56 9.79 2.99 12.59
CA CYS A 56 9.04 3.90 11.72
C CYS A 56 8.41 3.12 10.55
N ASN A 57 7.07 3.08 10.49
CA ASN A 57 6.30 2.63 9.32
C ASN A 57 6.51 1.16 8.89
N ASN A 58 6.68 0.23 9.84
CA ASN A 58 6.85 -1.21 9.54
C ASN A 58 5.55 -1.93 9.17
N VAL A 59 4.40 -1.27 9.31
CA VAL A 59 3.09 -1.80 8.93
C VAL A 59 2.33 -0.76 8.12
N ILE A 60 1.79 -1.17 6.97
CA ILE A 60 0.96 -0.31 6.11
C ILE A 60 -0.39 -1.00 5.93
N VAL A 61 -1.47 -0.26 6.12
CA VAL A 61 -2.83 -0.80 6.10
C VAL A 61 -3.68 0.02 5.14
N ALA A 62 -4.32 -0.68 4.20
CA ALA A 62 -5.32 -0.09 3.33
C ALA A 62 -6.68 -0.04 4.03
N LYS A 63 -7.42 1.05 3.81
CA LYS A 63 -8.81 1.17 4.22
C LYS A 63 -9.61 -0.01 3.66
N SER A 64 -10.50 -0.57 4.47
CA SER A 64 -11.37 -1.66 4.08
C SER A 64 -12.32 -1.23 2.99
N ASN A 65 -12.45 -2.03 1.95
CA ASN A 65 -13.41 -1.81 0.87
C ASN A 65 -14.29 -3.05 0.71
N HIS A 66 -15.41 -2.86 0.02
CA HIS A 66 -16.30 -3.98 -0.27
C HIS A 66 -15.57 -4.99 -1.16
N ALA A 67 -15.73 -6.29 -0.86
CA ALA A 67 -14.90 -7.33 -1.49
C ALA A 67 -15.18 -7.55 -2.99
N ASP A 68 -16.26 -7.00 -3.54
CA ASP A 68 -16.61 -7.04 -4.96
C ASP A 68 -16.10 -5.81 -5.75
N ASP A 69 -15.50 -4.83 -5.08
CA ASP A 69 -14.96 -3.63 -5.73
C ASP A 69 -13.64 -3.99 -6.44
N PRO A 70 -13.57 -3.87 -7.79
CA PRO A 70 -12.37 -4.21 -8.54
C PRO A 70 -11.27 -3.17 -8.26
N ARG A 71 -10.47 -3.44 -7.22
CA ARG A 71 -9.30 -2.65 -6.83
C ARG A 71 -8.02 -3.46 -6.98
N MET A 72 -7.00 -2.79 -7.50
CA MET A 72 -5.64 -3.28 -7.59
C MET A 72 -4.78 -2.58 -6.54
N PHE A 73 -4.13 -3.37 -5.69
CA PHE A 73 -3.16 -2.88 -4.72
C PHE A 73 -1.76 -3.04 -5.31
N ILE A 74 -0.99 -1.96 -5.34
CA ILE A 74 0.42 -2.00 -5.76
C ILE A 74 1.27 -1.80 -4.52
N THR A 75 2.13 -2.78 -4.25
CA THR A 75 3.10 -2.71 -3.16
C THR A 75 4.50 -2.66 -3.74
N TYR A 76 5.30 -1.67 -3.32
CA TYR A 76 6.70 -1.55 -3.71
C TYR A 76 7.51 -1.04 -2.53
N GLN A 77 8.51 -1.81 -2.10
CA GLN A 77 9.28 -1.53 -0.87
C GLN A 77 8.33 -1.25 0.31
N ASN A 78 8.53 -0.13 1.00
CA ASN A 78 7.72 0.30 2.15
C ASN A 78 6.57 1.21 1.73
N SER A 79 5.97 0.96 0.56
CA SER A 79 4.87 1.75 0.02
C SER A 79 3.75 0.85 -0.49
N MET A 80 2.52 1.29 -0.29
CA MET A 80 1.31 0.67 -0.82
C MET A 80 0.45 1.73 -1.48
N ASP A 81 -0.14 1.35 -2.60
CA ASP A 81 -1.00 2.20 -3.40
C ASP A 81 -2.25 1.45 -3.87
N ILE A 82 -3.32 2.18 -4.16
CA ILE A 82 -4.61 1.65 -4.57
C ILE A 82 -5.00 2.25 -5.91
N ILE A 83 -5.07 1.40 -6.93
CA ILE A 83 -5.64 1.70 -8.24
C ILE A 83 -7.03 1.08 -8.29
N GLY A 84 -8.05 1.88 -8.58
CA GLY A 84 -9.43 1.41 -8.61
C GLY A 84 -10.41 2.54 -8.91
N TRP A 85 -11.71 2.22 -8.93
CA TRP A 85 -12.77 3.12 -9.40
C TRP A 85 -13.22 4.15 -8.34
N GLY A 86 -12.26 4.75 -7.63
CA GLY A 86 -12.54 5.87 -6.71
C GLY A 86 -12.41 7.22 -7.41
N ASN A 87 -13.44 8.07 -7.38
CA ASN A 87 -13.53 9.36 -8.09
C ASN A 87 -12.98 10.57 -7.30
N ASP A 88 -11.94 10.42 -6.49
CA ASP A 88 -11.32 11.59 -5.85
C ASP A 88 -10.37 12.30 -6.82
N SER A 89 -10.60 13.58 -7.06
CA SER A 89 -9.86 14.40 -8.05
C SER A 89 -8.35 14.47 -7.78
N LYS A 90 -7.92 14.49 -6.51
CA LYS A 90 -6.49 14.42 -6.12
C LYS A 90 -5.84 13.08 -6.50
N HIS A 91 -6.62 12.00 -6.60
CA HIS A 91 -6.11 10.70 -6.97
C HIS A 91 -5.95 10.52 -8.49
N LEU A 92 -6.58 11.35 -9.33
CA LEU A 92 -6.45 11.24 -10.79
C LEU A 92 -5.06 11.65 -11.31
N GLU A 93 -4.50 12.75 -10.79
CA GLU A 93 -3.15 13.19 -11.18
C GLU A 93 -2.08 12.19 -10.74
N TYR A 94 -2.24 11.66 -9.53
CA TYR A 94 -1.39 10.62 -9.00
C TYR A 94 -1.48 9.31 -9.81
N ARG A 95 -2.70 8.84 -10.16
CA ARG A 95 -2.89 7.71 -11.08
C ARG A 95 -2.26 7.94 -12.44
N LYS A 96 -2.38 9.15 -13.00
CA LYS A 96 -1.72 9.53 -14.25
C LYS A 96 -0.20 9.39 -14.14
N ARG A 97 0.39 9.78 -13.00
CA ARG A 97 1.82 9.60 -12.72
C ARG A 97 2.19 8.12 -12.64
N LEU A 98 1.43 7.30 -11.92
CA LEU A 98 1.66 5.85 -11.83
C LEU A 98 1.57 5.17 -13.19
N LEU A 99 0.56 5.48 -14.00
CA LEU A 99 0.41 4.95 -15.36
C LEU A 99 1.60 5.32 -16.25
N LYS A 100 2.14 6.53 -16.13
CA LYS A 100 3.36 6.94 -16.85
C LYS A 100 4.58 6.13 -16.39
N ILE A 101 4.72 5.89 -15.09
CA ILE A 101 5.83 5.07 -14.56
C ILE A 101 5.71 3.63 -15.04
N ALA A 102 4.51 3.04 -14.93
CA ALA A 102 4.24 1.67 -15.39
C ALA A 102 4.56 1.50 -16.89
N LYS A 103 4.16 2.45 -17.74
CA LYS A 103 4.53 2.44 -19.17
C LYS A 103 6.04 2.44 -19.39
N LYS A 104 6.78 3.31 -18.69
CA LYS A 104 8.24 3.35 -18.78
C LYS A 104 8.90 2.06 -18.32
N MET A 105 8.36 1.41 -17.28
CA MET A 105 8.85 0.12 -16.80
C MET A 105 8.61 -0.97 -17.85
N ILE A 106 7.41 -1.03 -18.44
CA ILE A 106 7.09 -1.97 -19.52
C ILE A 106 8.05 -1.77 -20.71
N GLU A 107 8.24 -0.52 -21.16
CA GLU A 107 9.18 -0.20 -22.24
C GLU A 107 10.61 -0.65 -21.94
N TYR A 108 11.07 -0.47 -20.69
CA TYR A 108 12.39 -0.93 -20.27
C TYR A 108 12.50 -2.46 -20.28
N GLU A 109 11.53 -3.17 -19.72
CA GLU A 109 11.53 -4.63 -19.69
C GLU A 109 11.46 -5.23 -21.10
N GLU A 110 10.63 -4.67 -21.99
CA GLU A 110 10.58 -5.07 -23.40
C GLU A 110 11.94 -4.91 -24.09
N GLN A 111 12.71 -3.85 -23.77
CA GLN A 111 14.05 -3.68 -24.31
C GLN A 111 15.04 -4.72 -23.76
N GLN A 112 14.93 -5.08 -22.48
CA GLN A 112 15.79 -6.11 -21.90
C GLN A 112 15.49 -7.49 -22.49
N ILE A 113 14.22 -7.83 -22.67
CA ILE A 113 13.78 -9.08 -23.32
C ILE A 113 14.34 -9.16 -24.74
N LYS A 114 14.18 -8.10 -25.55
CA LYS A 114 14.72 -8.06 -26.92
C LYS A 114 16.24 -8.23 -26.97
N LYS A 115 16.97 -7.66 -26.01
CA LYS A 115 18.43 -7.84 -25.92
C LYS A 115 18.82 -9.28 -25.62
N LEU A 116 18.05 -9.97 -24.76
CA LEU A 116 18.27 -11.38 -24.45
C LEU A 116 17.94 -12.27 -25.65
N GLU A 117 16.82 -12.01 -26.33
CA GLU A 117 16.42 -12.76 -27.53
C GLU A 117 17.40 -12.55 -28.70
N GLY A 118 17.95 -11.35 -28.88
CA GLY A 118 18.96 -11.06 -29.90
C GLY A 118 20.37 -11.55 -29.58
N GLN A 119 20.58 -12.18 -28.42
CA GLN A 119 21.84 -12.84 -28.02
C GLN A 119 21.78 -14.38 -28.20
N SER A 120 20.63 -14.94 -28.59
CA SER A 120 20.44 -16.36 -28.93
C SER A 120 20.60 -16.60 -30.43
#